data_AF-A0A7S1PPZ0-F1
#
_entry.id   AF-A0A7S1PPZ0-F1
#
_cell.length_a   1.000
_cell.length_b   1.000
_cell.length_c   1.000
_cell.angle_alpha   90.00
_cell.angle_beta   90.00
_cell.angle_gamma   90.00
#
_symmetry.space_group_name_H-M   'P 1'
#
loop_
_entity.id
_entity.type
_entity.pdbx_description
1 polymer ?
#
loop_
_entity_poly.entity_id
_entity_poly.type
_entity_poly.pdbx_seq_one_letter_code
_entity_poly.pdbx_strand_id
1 'polypeptide(L)'
;ELLSAMEKWIMASEDLMAPLEAFAKEHCAIFAPAAADFNAENKVEYTPIFEKYQQLFEAQLEAFLKERGVGHEDFVAACQASAEDSGAESVGLTDFIVAMTDFDEFKRLMVSTYKQQA
;
A
#
# COMPACT_ATOMS: atom_id res chain seq x y z
N GLU A 1 -4.98 -0.71 22.15
CA GLU A 1 -5.71 -1.02 20.91
C GLU A 1 -4.78 -1.05 19.70
N LEU A 2 -4.69 -2.23 19.06
CA LEU A 2 -3.86 -2.49 17.87
C LEU A 2 -4.28 -1.61 16.68
N LEU A 3 -5.59 -1.45 16.47
CA LEU A 3 -6.15 -0.63 15.38
C LEU A 3 -5.64 0.81 15.44
N SER A 4 -5.74 1.49 16.60
CA SER A 4 -5.23 2.85 16.74
C SER A 4 -3.70 2.95 16.61
N ALA A 5 -2.96 1.88 16.93
CA ALA A 5 -1.52 1.84 16.71
C ALA A 5 -1.19 1.69 15.22
N MET A 6 -1.98 0.93 14.48
CA MET A 6 -1.87 0.76 13.03
C MET A 6 -2.25 2.03 12.28
N GLU A 7 -3.35 2.68 12.63
CA GLU A 7 -3.75 3.96 12.04
C GLU A 7 -2.64 5.00 12.16
N LYS A 8 -2.03 5.11 13.36
CA LYS A 8 -0.89 6.00 13.58
C LYS A 8 0.31 5.62 12.75
N TRP A 9 0.60 4.33 12.62
CA TRP A 9 1.68 3.86 11.78
C TRP A 9 1.42 4.19 10.30
N ILE A 10 0.23 3.93 9.78
CA ILE A 10 -0.16 4.26 8.41
C ILE A 10 -0.03 5.77 8.14
N MET A 11 -0.53 6.61 9.06
CA MET A 11 -0.57 8.07 8.86
C MET A 11 0.77 8.78 9.10
N ALA A 12 1.67 8.20 9.90
CA ALA A 12 2.86 8.90 10.38
C ALA A 12 4.18 8.12 10.20
N SER A 13 4.16 6.91 9.64
CA SER A 13 5.37 6.12 9.46
C SER A 13 6.08 6.49 8.17
N GLU A 14 7.14 7.29 8.30
CA GLU A 14 8.17 7.39 7.27
C GLU A 14 8.77 6.02 6.95
N ASP A 15 8.85 5.11 7.93
CA ASP A 15 9.35 3.75 7.69
C ASP A 15 8.47 2.97 6.71
N LEU A 16 7.15 3.17 6.72
CA LEU A 16 6.25 2.59 5.73
C LEU A 16 6.37 3.30 4.38
N MET A 17 6.26 4.62 4.38
CA MET A 17 6.11 5.39 3.15
C MET A 17 7.42 5.55 2.37
N ALA A 18 8.56 5.78 3.04
CA ALA A 18 9.81 6.08 2.36
C ALA A 18 10.32 4.94 1.45
N PRO A 19 10.27 3.65 1.85
CA PRO A 19 10.64 2.55 0.95
C PRO A 19 9.70 2.42 -0.24
N LEU A 20 8.38 2.62 -0.04
CA LEU A 20 7.38 2.54 -1.10
C LEU A 20 7.56 3.68 -2.11
N GLU A 21 7.83 4.90 -1.63
CA GLU A 21 8.17 6.04 -2.48
C GLU A 21 9.48 5.84 -3.23
N ALA A 22 10.52 5.30 -2.58
CA ALA A 22 11.79 5.00 -3.22
C ALA A 22 11.60 3.95 -4.33
N PHE A 23 10.83 2.90 -4.06
CA PHE A 23 10.45 1.89 -5.04
C PHE A 23 9.69 2.50 -6.22
N ALA A 24 8.71 3.36 -5.95
CA ALA A 24 7.98 4.07 -7.00
C ALA A 24 8.93 4.92 -7.84
N LYS A 25 9.86 5.64 -7.22
CA LYS A 25 10.83 6.49 -7.95
C LYS A 25 11.74 5.67 -8.86
N GLU A 26 12.17 4.50 -8.43
CA GLU A 26 13.04 3.61 -9.22
C GLU A 26 12.31 2.98 -10.42
N HIS A 27 11.02 2.65 -10.27
CA HIS A 27 10.29 1.85 -11.25
C HIS A 27 9.26 2.61 -12.09
N CYS A 28 8.92 3.86 -11.75
CA CYS A 28 7.83 4.60 -12.42
C CYS A 28 8.05 4.86 -13.91
N ALA A 29 9.29 4.83 -14.42
CA ALA A 29 9.60 5.14 -15.81
C ALA A 29 8.86 4.25 -16.83
N ILE A 30 8.60 2.97 -16.50
CA ILE A 30 7.90 2.06 -17.40
C ILE A 30 6.42 2.42 -17.59
N PHE A 31 5.86 3.20 -16.66
CA PHE A 31 4.49 3.71 -16.65
C PHE A 31 4.32 5.02 -17.43
N ALA A 32 5.36 5.53 -18.09
CA ALA A 32 5.28 6.73 -18.94
C ALA A 32 4.09 6.72 -19.93
N PRO A 33 3.75 5.60 -20.61
CA PRO A 33 2.57 5.57 -21.49
C PRO A 33 1.25 5.74 -20.72
N ALA A 34 1.16 5.16 -19.52
CA ALA A 34 -0.01 5.30 -18.65
C ALA A 34 -0.17 6.73 -18.09
N ALA A 35 0.88 7.54 -18.13
CA ALA A 35 0.80 8.96 -17.77
C ALA A 35 0.03 9.80 -18.80
N ALA A 36 0.03 9.38 -20.06
CA ALA A 36 -0.73 10.00 -21.16
C ALA A 36 -2.18 9.50 -21.22
N ASP A 37 -2.40 8.21 -21.01
CA ASP A 37 -3.73 7.59 -20.90
C ASP A 37 -3.74 6.50 -19.82
N PHE A 38 -4.35 6.80 -18.68
CA PHE A 38 -4.43 5.88 -17.56
C PHE A 38 -5.30 4.65 -17.87
N ASN A 39 -6.27 4.76 -18.78
CA ASN A 39 -7.20 3.67 -19.10
C ASN A 39 -6.70 2.80 -20.28
N ALA A 40 -5.53 3.12 -20.84
CA ALA A 40 -4.89 2.30 -21.86
C ALA A 40 -4.54 0.90 -21.32
N GLU A 41 -4.39 -0.04 -22.25
CA GLU A 41 -4.02 -1.43 -21.96
C GLU A 41 -2.76 -1.51 -21.09
N ASN A 42 -2.84 -2.34 -20.05
CA ASN A 42 -1.73 -2.54 -19.13
C ASN A 42 -0.63 -3.36 -19.80
N LYS A 43 0.62 -2.95 -19.59
CA LYS A 43 1.79 -3.72 -20.01
C LYS A 43 1.96 -4.95 -19.11
N VAL A 44 2.38 -6.06 -19.69
CA VAL A 44 2.65 -7.32 -18.95
C VAL A 44 3.75 -7.10 -17.90
N GLU A 45 4.68 -6.19 -18.17
CA GLU A 45 5.76 -5.81 -17.27
C GLU A 45 5.29 -5.12 -15.98
N TYR A 46 4.04 -4.65 -15.90
CA TYR A 46 3.50 -4.05 -14.68
C TYR A 46 3.27 -5.08 -13.58
N THR A 47 2.88 -6.31 -13.94
CA THR A 47 2.60 -7.41 -12.99
C THR A 47 3.79 -7.73 -12.06
N PRO A 48 5.00 -8.04 -12.57
CA PRO A 48 6.13 -8.36 -11.69
C PRO A 48 6.63 -7.17 -10.85
N ILE A 49 6.32 -5.93 -11.24
CA ILE A 49 6.63 -4.74 -10.44
C ILE A 49 5.61 -4.59 -9.31
N PHE A 50 4.33 -4.83 -9.61
CA PHE A 50 3.27 -4.84 -8.61
C PHE A 50 3.50 -5.91 -7.54
N GLU A 51 3.87 -7.13 -7.92
CA GLU A 51 4.20 -8.20 -6.96
C GLU A 51 5.35 -7.81 -6.02
N LYS A 52 6.39 -7.15 -6.54
CA LYS A 52 7.49 -6.64 -5.70
C LYS A 52 7.06 -5.52 -4.77
N TYR A 53 6.17 -4.65 -5.23
CA TYR A 53 5.59 -3.60 -4.39
C TYR A 53 4.76 -4.20 -3.25
N GLN A 54 3.95 -5.22 -3.53
CA GLN A 54 3.18 -5.93 -2.50
C GLN A 54 4.10 -6.59 -1.47
N GLN A 55 5.16 -7.27 -1.91
CA GLN A 55 6.16 -7.87 -1.00
C GLN A 55 6.84 -6.84 -0.12
N LEU A 56 7.15 -5.65 -0.66
CA LEU A 56 7.72 -4.56 0.11
C LEU A 56 6.76 -4.06 1.19
N PHE A 57 5.48 -3.87 0.83
CA PHE A 57 4.45 -3.49 1.78
C PHE A 57 4.27 -4.56 2.88
N GLU A 58 4.16 -5.83 2.50
CA GLU A 58 4.03 -6.97 3.42
C GLU A 58 5.20 -7.05 4.40
N ALA A 59 6.43 -6.81 3.93
CA ALA A 59 7.60 -6.81 4.80
C ALA A 59 7.55 -5.69 5.86
N GLN A 60 7.08 -4.49 5.49
CA GLN A 60 6.91 -3.39 6.44
C GLN A 60 5.80 -3.66 7.45
N LEU A 61 4.69 -4.25 6.99
CA LEU A 61 3.60 -4.67 7.85
C LEU A 61 4.05 -5.77 8.84
N GLU A 62 4.75 -6.79 8.36
CA GLU A 62 5.28 -7.87 9.20
C GLU A 62 6.25 -7.35 10.26
N ALA A 63 7.17 -6.44 9.87
CA ALA A 63 8.09 -5.81 10.80
C ALA A 63 7.33 -5.05 11.90
N PHE A 64 6.36 -4.22 11.52
CA PHE A 64 5.52 -3.47 12.45
C PHE A 64 4.79 -4.37 13.45
N LEU A 65 4.19 -5.47 12.97
CA LEU A 65 3.44 -6.43 13.80
C LEU A 65 4.37 -7.18 14.76
N LYS A 66 5.53 -7.62 14.26
CA LYS A 66 6.52 -8.37 15.04
C LYS A 66 7.10 -7.55 16.19
N GLU A 67 7.38 -6.27 15.98
CA GLU A 67 7.84 -5.35 17.04
C GLU A 67 6.84 -5.23 18.20
N ARG A 68 5.55 -5.42 17.90
CA ARG A 68 4.46 -5.32 18.88
C ARG A 68 4.07 -6.67 19.48
N GLY A 69 4.73 -7.75 19.07
CA GLY A 69 4.40 -9.11 19.49
C GLY A 69 3.01 -9.55 19.02
N VAL A 70 2.50 -8.95 17.94
CA VAL A 70 1.17 -9.27 17.38
C VAL A 70 1.32 -10.48 16.48
N GLY A 71 0.60 -11.56 16.80
CA GLY A 71 0.54 -12.75 15.96
C GLY A 71 -0.35 -12.56 14.74
N HIS A 72 -0.25 -13.48 13.78
CA HIS A 72 -1.11 -13.47 12.60
C HIS A 72 -2.60 -13.55 12.96
N GLU A 73 -2.96 -14.40 13.94
CA GLU A 73 -4.34 -14.57 14.38
C GLU A 73 -4.92 -13.28 15.00
N ASP A 74 -4.12 -12.59 15.82
CA ASP A 74 -4.50 -11.31 16.44
C ASP A 74 -4.70 -10.21 15.38
N PHE A 75 -3.84 -10.19 14.36
CA PHE A 75 -3.96 -9.27 13.24
C PHE A 75 -5.24 -9.53 12.43
N VAL A 76 -5.53 -10.79 12.10
CA VAL A 76 -6.74 -11.18 11.38
C VAL A 76 -7.99 -10.80 12.19
N ALA A 77 -8.00 -11.06 13.49
CA ALA A 77 -9.10 -10.66 14.38
C ALA A 77 -9.30 -9.14 14.41
N ALA A 78 -8.22 -8.35 14.41
CA ALA A 78 -8.30 -6.90 14.34
C ALA A 78 -8.86 -6.41 12.99
N CYS A 79 -8.45 -7.00 11.87
CA CYS A 79 -9.01 -6.69 10.55
C CYS A 79 -10.52 -7.00 10.48
N GLN A 80 -10.95 -8.14 11.05
CA GLN A 80 -12.36 -8.51 11.13
C GLN A 80 -13.16 -7.52 11.98
N ALA A 81 -12.67 -7.19 13.17
CA ALA A 81 -13.30 -6.20 14.04
C ALA A 81 -13.41 -4.83 13.36
N SER A 82 -12.36 -4.39 12.64
CA SER A 82 -12.38 -3.15 11.87
C SER A 82 -13.40 -3.17 10.74
N ALA A 83 -13.61 -4.32 10.09
CA ALA A 83 -14.60 -4.45 9.02
C ALA A 83 -16.04 -4.43 9.58
N GLU A 84 -16.26 -4.98 10.77
CA GLU A 84 -17.56 -5.03 11.44
C GLU A 84 -17.97 -3.67 12.05
N ASP A 85 -16.99 -2.86 12.49
CA ASP A 85 -17.20 -1.54 13.12
C ASP A 85 -17.34 -0.38 12.11
N SER A 86 -17.54 -0.69 10.82
CA SER A 86 -17.59 0.29 9.72
C SER A 86 -18.82 1.22 9.77
N GLY A 87 -18.87 2.11 10.75
CA GLY A 87 -19.53 3.41 10.65
C GLY A 87 -18.74 4.31 9.69
N ALA A 88 -19.44 5.11 8.88
CA ALA A 88 -18.96 5.77 7.67
C ALA A 88 -17.79 6.81 7.79
N GLU A 89 -17.07 6.89 8.91
CA GLU A 89 -16.11 7.97 9.20
C GLU A 89 -14.66 7.54 9.52
N SER A 90 -14.34 6.24 9.60
CA SER A 90 -12.93 5.80 9.73
C SER A 90 -12.48 5.07 8.47
N VAL A 91 -11.38 5.52 7.86
CA VAL A 91 -10.67 4.71 6.86
C VAL A 91 -10.10 3.51 7.62
N GLY A 92 -10.77 2.36 7.50
CA GLY A 92 -10.46 1.19 8.29
C GLY A 92 -9.07 0.65 7.94
N LEU A 93 -8.49 -0.11 8.87
CA LEU A 93 -7.26 -0.87 8.62
C LEU A 93 -7.36 -1.69 7.33
N THR A 94 -8.53 -2.29 7.12
CA THR A 94 -8.85 -3.10 5.94
C THR A 94 -8.86 -2.25 4.67
N ASP A 95 -9.41 -1.03 4.69
CA ASP A 95 -9.45 -0.14 3.52
C ASP A 95 -8.04 0.26 3.07
N PHE A 96 -7.16 0.53 4.03
CA PHE A 96 -5.77 0.83 3.73
C PHE A 96 -5.05 -0.37 3.11
N ILE A 97 -5.19 -1.57 3.69
CA ILE A 97 -4.58 -2.78 3.12
C ILE A 97 -5.13 -3.05 1.72
N VAL A 98 -6.44 -2.86 1.50
CA VAL A 98 -7.05 -2.98 0.18
C VAL A 98 -6.44 -1.97 -0.79
N ALA A 99 -6.30 -0.69 -0.42
CA ALA A 99 -5.66 0.31 -1.28
C ALA A 99 -4.20 -0.02 -1.61
N MET A 100 -3.44 -0.54 -0.64
CA MET A 100 -2.04 -0.93 -0.84
C MET A 100 -1.88 -2.19 -1.69
N THR A 101 -2.92 -3.00 -1.79
CA THR A 101 -2.95 -4.24 -2.58
C THR A 101 -3.85 -4.14 -3.81
N ASP A 102 -4.34 -2.94 -4.12
CA ASP A 102 -5.10 -2.65 -5.32
C ASP A 102 -4.17 -2.21 -6.46
N PHE A 103 -4.37 -2.80 -7.64
CA PHE A 103 -3.52 -2.53 -8.79
C PHE A 103 -3.70 -1.12 -9.34
N ASP A 104 -4.92 -0.58 -9.34
CA ASP A 104 -5.18 0.75 -9.88
C ASP A 104 -4.61 1.83 -8.98
N GLU A 105 -4.70 1.69 -7.66
CA GLU A 105 -4.04 2.60 -6.71
C GLU A 105 -2.51 2.54 -6.84
N PHE A 106 -1.93 1.34 -6.97
CA PHE A 106 -0.51 1.19 -7.29
C PHE A 106 -0.12 1.86 -8.61
N LYS A 107 -0.92 1.67 -9.67
CA LYS A 107 -0.69 2.27 -10.99
C LYS A 107 -0.77 3.80 -10.90
N ARG A 108 -1.71 4.34 -10.11
CA ARG A 108 -1.83 5.79 -9.87
C ARG A 108 -0.59 6.33 -9.16
N LEU A 109 -0.09 5.64 -8.13
CA LEU A 109 1.17 6.00 -7.47
C LEU A 109 2.31 6.08 -8.47
N MET A 110 2.52 5.03 -9.27
CA MET A 110 3.59 4.98 -10.28
C MET A 110 3.48 6.10 -11.31
N VAL A 111 2.28 6.35 -11.84
CA VAL A 111 2.04 7.43 -12.81
C VAL A 111 2.26 8.82 -12.19
N SER A 112 1.80 9.02 -10.96
CA SER A 112 1.97 10.28 -10.23
C SER A 112 3.46 10.56 -9.98
N THR A 113 4.20 9.56 -9.50
CA THR A 113 5.64 9.65 -9.26
C THR A 113 6.42 9.91 -10.55
N TYR A 114 6.05 9.28 -11.67
CA TYR A 114 6.65 9.58 -12.97
C TYR A 114 6.43 11.05 -13.37
N LYS A 115 5.21 11.57 -13.23
CA LYS A 115 4.88 12.96 -13.58
C LYS A 115 5.61 14.01 -12.73
N GLN A 116 6.03 13.65 -11.51
CA GLN A 116 6.80 14.54 -10.65
C GLN A 116 8.30 14.57 -11.00
N GLN A 117 8.81 13.55 -11.70
CA GLN A 117 10.21 13.45 -12.10
C GLN A 117 10.48 13.87 -13.56
N ALA A 118 9.45 13.86 -14.40
CA ALA A 118 9.52 14.24 -15.82
C ALA A 118 9.43 15.76 -16.02
#